data_AF-A0A109DUR6-F1
#
_entry.id   AF-A0A109DUR6-F1
#
_cell.length_a   1.000
_cell.length_b   1.000
_cell.length_c   1.000
_cell.angle_alpha   90.00
_cell.angle_beta   90.00
_cell.angle_gamma   90.00
#
_symmetry.space_group_name_H-M   'P 1'
#
loop_
_entity.id
_entity.type
_entity.pdbx_description
1 polymer ?
#
loop_
_entity_poly.entity_id
_entity_poly.type
_entity_poly.pdbx_seq_one_letter_code
_entity_poly.pdbx_strand_id
1 'polypeptide(L)' 'MMTNEKIIALVKEEYLNKIPKIFRKHAVEGTCKLIAREHPDLYKAFEDGEPTAEEKQQMTELINGIFEQRMKKHKML' A
#
# COMPACT_ATOMS: atom_id res chain seq x y z
N MET A 1 4.84 -8.96 -12.51
CA MET A 1 4.49 -7.85 -11.60
C MET A 1 5.55 -7.80 -10.51
N MET A 2 6.15 -6.64 -10.32
CA MET A 2 7.02 -6.33 -9.18
C MET A 2 6.20 -6.40 -7.88
N THR A 3 6.84 -6.72 -6.75
CA THR A 3 6.20 -6.80 -5.41
C THR A 3 5.32 -5.59 -5.11
N ASN A 4 5.84 -4.38 -5.41
CA ASN A 4 5.11 -3.13 -5.23
C ASN A 4 3.83 -3.05 -6.07
N GLU A 5 3.82 -3.56 -7.31
CA GLU A 5 2.61 -3.53 -8.13
C GLU A 5 1.51 -4.42 -7.54
N LYS A 6 1.88 -5.59 -7.00
CA LYS A 6 0.94 -6.49 -6.32
C LYS A 6 0.34 -5.84 -5.07
N ILE A 7 1.18 -5.14 -4.30
CA ILE A 7 0.77 -4.42 -3.08
C ILE A 7 -0.11 -3.20 -3.43
N ILE A 8 0.28 -2.43 -4.45
CA ILE A 8 -0.46 -1.23 -4.89
C ILE A 8 -1.85 -1.60 -5.42
N ALA A 9 -2.01 -2.78 -6.03
CA ALA A 9 -3.30 -3.27 -6.49
C ALA A 9 -4.31 -3.49 -5.34
N LEU A 10 -3.85 -3.56 -4.08
CA LEU A 10 -4.71 -3.68 -2.90
C LEU A 10 -5.21 -2.32 -2.38
N VAL A 11 -4.69 -1.20 -2.90
CA VAL A 11 -5.11 0.14 -2.48
C VAL A 11 -6.50 0.44 -3.04
N LYS A 12 -7.41 0.95 -2.20
CA LYS A 12 -8.72 1.42 -2.65
C LYS A 12 -8.56 2.51 -3.70
N GLU A 13 -9.31 2.36 -4.81
CA GLU A 13 -9.25 3.30 -5.92
C GLU A 13 -9.63 4.73 -5.52
N GLU A 14 -10.55 4.89 -4.55
CA GLU A 14 -10.96 6.19 -4.00
C GLU A 14 -9.77 7.02 -3.48
N TYR A 15 -8.78 6.37 -2.86
CA TYR A 15 -7.61 7.04 -2.30
C TYR A 15 -6.69 7.51 -3.43
N LEU A 16 -6.45 6.65 -4.41
CA LEU A 16 -5.64 6.98 -5.58
C LEU A 16 -6.27 8.11 -6.39
N ASN A 17 -7.60 8.11 -6.54
CA ASN A 17 -8.33 9.12 -7.31
C ASN A 17 -8.26 10.51 -6.67
N LYS A 18 -8.30 10.60 -5.33
CA LYS A 18 -8.19 11.87 -4.58
C LYS A 18 -6.76 12.46 -4.59
N ILE A 19 -5.73 11.63 -4.79
CA ILE A 19 -4.33 12.10 -4.86
C ILE A 19 -4.03 12.66 -6.27
N PRO A 20 -3.47 13.89 -6.40
CA PRO A 20 -3.05 14.40 -7.69
C PRO A 20 -2.02 13.49 -8.37
N LYS A 21 -2.15 13.28 -9.69
CA LYS A 21 -1.35 12.29 -10.45
C LYS A 21 0.16 12.43 -10.25
N ILE A 22 0.67 13.66 -10.14
CA ILE A 22 2.10 13.96 -9.94
C ILE A 22 2.63 13.38 -8.61
N PHE A 23 1.78 13.29 -7.58
CA PHE A 23 2.17 12.77 -6.26
C PHE A 23 1.86 11.29 -6.07
N ARG A 24 1.01 10.68 -6.92
CA ARG A 24 0.59 9.27 -6.76
C ARG A 24 1.79 8.33 -6.69
N LYS A 25 2.72 8.45 -7.64
CA LYS A 25 3.94 7.63 -7.69
C LYS A 25 4.74 7.72 -6.39
N HIS A 26 4.99 8.94 -5.91
CA HIS A 26 5.73 9.16 -4.66
C HIS A 26 4.97 8.60 -3.44
N ALA A 27 3.65 8.76 -3.39
CA ALA A 27 2.82 8.26 -2.30
C ALA A 27 2.87 6.73 -2.21
N VAL A 28 2.68 6.02 -3.33
CA VAL A 28 2.70 4.56 -3.35
C VAL A 28 4.10 3.99 -3.08
N GLU A 29 5.15 4.55 -3.68
CA GLU A 29 6.53 4.12 -3.44
C GLU A 29 6.94 4.33 -1.98
N GLY A 30 6.59 5.49 -1.40
CA GLY A 30 6.87 5.80 0.00
C GLY A 30 6.12 4.88 0.97
N THR A 31 4.89 4.46 0.64
CA THR A 31 4.16 3.47 1.43
C THR A 31 4.77 2.08 1.32
N CYS A 32 5.12 1.61 0.12
CA CYS A 32 5.74 0.30 -0.05
C CYS A 32 7.10 0.22 0.66
N LYS A 33 7.93 1.28 0.58
CA LYS A 33 9.20 1.36 1.33
C LYS A 33 9.00 1.30 2.85
N LEU A 34 7.96 1.95 3.36
CA LEU A 34 7.62 1.88 4.78
C LEU A 34 7.23 0.46 5.18
N ILE A 35 6.35 -0.19 4.41
CA ILE A 35 5.92 -1.56 4.68
C ILE A 35 7.10 -2.54 4.62
N ALA A 36 7.96 -2.43 3.62
CA ALA A 36 9.16 -3.28 3.52
C ALA A 36 10.11 -3.12 4.72
N ARG A 37 10.14 -1.95 5.36
CA ARG A 37 10.97 -1.67 6.53
C ARG A 37 10.33 -2.14 7.83
N GLU A 38 9.05 -1.87 8.02
CA GLU A 38 8.34 -2.12 9.30
C GLU A 38 7.70 -3.50 9.37
N HIS A 39 7.35 -4.08 8.22
CA HIS A 39 6.71 -5.38 8.07
C HIS A 39 7.44 -6.23 7.02
N PRO A 40 8.75 -6.52 7.22
CA PRO A 40 9.58 -7.18 6.21
C PRO A 40 9.07 -8.58 5.85
N ASP A 41 8.59 -9.36 6.83
CA ASP A 41 8.07 -10.72 6.58
C ASP A 41 6.83 -10.71 5.71
N LEU A 42 5.87 -9.82 6.03
CA LEU A 42 4.65 -9.64 5.23
C LEU A 42 4.97 -9.12 3.83
N TYR A 43 5.93 -8.21 3.69
CA TYR A 43 6.38 -7.73 2.38
C TYR A 43 7.05 -8.87 1.57
N LYS A 44 7.87 -9.70 2.21
CA LYS A 44 8.54 -10.84 1.59
C LYS A 44 7.55 -11.87 1.06
N ALA A 45 6.44 -12.14 1.75
CA ALA A 45 5.39 -13.03 1.24
C ALA A 45 4.86 -12.60 -0.15
N PHE A 46 4.80 -11.29 -0.41
CA PHE A 46 4.41 -10.74 -1.71
C PHE A 46 5.52 -10.79 -2.76
N GLU A 47 6.78 -10.72 -2.31
CA GLU A 47 7.97 -10.89 -3.14
C GLU A 47 8.08 -12.32 -3.65
N ASP A 48 7.96 -13.30 -2.75
CA ASP A 48 7.93 -14.73 -3.05
C ASP A 48 6.73 -15.09 -3.95
N GLY A 49 5.67 -14.28 -3.89
CA GLY A 49 4.55 -14.33 -4.83
C GLY A 49 3.46 -15.31 -4.50
N GLU A 50 3.55 -15.96 -3.33
CA GLU A 50 2.57 -16.90 -2.80
C GLU A 50 1.93 -16.41 -1.47
N PRO A 51 1.46 -15.16 -1.35
CA PRO A 51 0.83 -14.72 -0.10
C PRO A 51 -0.49 -15.46 0.12
N THR A 52 -0.67 -15.95 1.34
CA THR A 52 -1.89 -16.57 1.84
C THR A 52 -3.07 -15.59 1.82
N ALA A 53 -4.29 -16.11 2.02
CA ALA A 53 -5.47 -15.25 2.16
C ALA A 53 -5.36 -14.29 3.35
N GLU A 54 -4.77 -14.76 4.45
CA GLU A 54 -4.55 -13.95 5.65
C GLU A 54 -3.53 -12.83 5.39
N GLU A 55 -2.40 -13.13 4.77
CA GLU A 55 -1.38 -12.11 4.42
C GLU A 55 -1.93 -11.10 3.42
N LYS A 56 -2.76 -11.52 2.46
CA LYS A 56 -3.46 -10.60 1.56
C LYS A 56 -4.38 -9.65 2.31
N GLN A 57 -5.15 -10.18 3.27
CA GLN A 57 -6.03 -9.36 4.09
C GLN A 57 -5.23 -8.38 4.96
N GLN A 58 -4.21 -8.87 5.67
CA GLN A 58 -3.33 -8.06 6.51
C GLN A 58 -2.65 -6.94 5.70
N MET A 59 -2.11 -7.24 4.52
CA MET A 59 -1.51 -6.23 3.64
C MET A 59 -2.55 -5.21 3.16
N THR A 60 -3.76 -5.66 2.82
CA THR A 60 -4.86 -4.78 2.39
C THR A 60 -5.24 -3.80 3.50
N GLU A 61 -5.41 -4.27 4.73
CA GLU A 61 -5.73 -3.43 5.89
C GLU A 61 -4.59 -2.45 6.18
N LEU A 62 -3.35 -2.94 6.17
CA LEU A 62 -2.16 -2.14 6.44
C LEU A 62 -1.99 -1.00 5.42
N ILE A 63 -1.98 -1.32 4.12
CA ILE A 63 -1.73 -0.31 3.09
C ILE A 63 -2.85 0.73 3.07
N ASN A 64 -4.11 0.31 3.14
CA ASN A 64 -5.25 1.23 3.14
C ASN A 64 -5.31 2.05 4.42
N GLY A 65 -4.94 1.49 5.57
CA GLY A 65 -4.82 2.23 6.83
C GLY A 65 -3.75 3.33 6.78
N ILE A 66 -2.61 3.08 6.11
CA ILE A 66 -1.57 4.11 5.90
C ILE A 66 -2.09 5.22 4.97
N PHE A 67 -2.77 4.87 3.88
CA PHE A 67 -3.37 5.86 2.99
C PHE A 67 -4.45 6.69 3.69
N GLU A 68 -5.34 6.06 4.44
CA GLU A 68 -6.39 6.73 5.20
C GLU A 68 -5.80 7.75 6.19
N GLN A 69 -4.81 7.35 6.97
CA GLN A 69 -4.12 8.24 7.91
C GLN A 69 -3.49 9.46 7.21
N ARG A 70 -2.80 9.23 6.09
CA ARG A 70 -2.20 10.31 5.29
C ARG A 70 -3.28 11.24 4.75
N MET A 71 -4.37 10.70 4.23
CA MET A 71 -5.45 11.50 3.66
C MET A 71 -6.19 12.33 4.70
N LYS A 72 -6.47 11.76 5.89
CA LYS A 72 -7.00 12.51 7.04
C LYS A 72 -6.08 13.67 7.43
N LYS A 73 -4.76 13.42 7.50
CA LYS A 73 -3.76 14.45 7.78
C LYS A 73 -3.78 15.61 6.76
N HIS A 74 -4.07 15.30 5.50
CA HIS A 74 -4.17 16.29 4.43
C HIS A 74 -5.60 16.82 4.19
N LYS A 75 -6.57 16.48 5.05
CA LYS A 75 -7.99 16.88 4.93
C LYS A 75 -8.63 16.49 3.58
N MET A 76 -8.27 15.30 3.08
CA MET A 76 -8.77 14.73 1.81
C MET A 76 -9.90 13.70 2.00
N LEU A 77 -10.20 13.35 3.26
CA LEU A 77 -11.30 12.49 3.69
C LEU A 77 -12.27 13.27 4.55
#